data_AF-A0A158JZY5-F1
#
_entry.id   AF-A0A158JZY5-F1
#
_cell.length_a   1.000
_cell.length_b   1.000
_cell.length_c   1.000
_cell.angle_alpha   90.00
_cell.angle_beta   90.00
_cell.angle_gamma   90.00
#
_symmetry.space_group_name_H-M   'P 1'
#
loop_
_entity.id
_entity.type
_entity.pdbx_description
1 polymer ?
#
loop_
_entity_poly.entity_id
_entity_poly.type
_entity_poly.pdbx_seq_one_letter_code
_entity_poly.pdbx_strand_id
1 'polypeptide(L)' 'MQRLDRQTGRLAEWVRAMLTRRHSNVVACALANKLARTAWALATRNTTFDARASVTSA' A
#
# COMPACT_ATOMS: atom_id res chain seq x y z
N MET A 1 2.77 -15.76 6.51
CA MET A 1 2.06 -14.86 5.56
C MET A 1 0.91 -15.61 4.86
N GLN A 2 -0.09 -16.11 5.59
CA GLN A 2 -1.14 -16.98 5.01
C GLN A 2 -2.18 -16.21 4.15
N ARG A 3 -2.27 -14.88 4.27
CA ARG A 3 -3.23 -14.06 3.52
C ARG A 3 -2.72 -13.52 2.18
N LEU A 4 -1.42 -13.63 1.89
CA LEU A 4 -0.87 -13.15 0.61
C LEU A 4 -1.40 -13.99 -0.57
N ASP A 5 -1.74 -15.25 -0.33
CA ASP A 5 -2.30 -16.16 -1.32
C ASP A 5 -3.69 -15.73 -1.82
N ARG A 6 -4.50 -15.16 -0.91
CA ARG A 6 -5.85 -14.67 -1.21
C ARG A 6 -5.89 -13.20 -1.67
N GLN A 7 -4.78 -12.49 -1.57
CA GLN A 7 -4.69 -11.08 -1.96
C GLN A 7 -4.15 -10.98 -3.39
N THR A 8 -5.00 -10.61 -4.34
CA THR A 8 -4.62 -10.36 -5.72
C THR A 8 -4.54 -8.86 -5.98
N GLY A 9 -3.46 -8.42 -6.63
CA GLY A 9 -3.24 -7.00 -6.96
C GLY A 9 -1.77 -6.59 -6.97
N ARG A 10 -1.48 -5.39 -7.49
CA ARG A 10 -0.12 -4.86 -7.69
C ARG A 10 0.70 -4.78 -6.39
N LEU A 11 0.05 -4.60 -5.24
CA LEU A 11 0.71 -4.64 -3.93
C LEU A 11 1.11 -6.06 -3.53
N ALA A 12 0.24 -7.05 -3.75
CA ALA A 12 0.52 -8.43 -3.40
C ALA A 12 1.65 -9.01 -4.26
N GLU A 13 1.64 -8.70 -5.57
CA GLU A 13 2.73 -9.08 -6.49
C GLU A 13 4.06 -8.45 -6.06
N TRP A 14 4.06 -7.18 -5.68
CA TRP A 14 5.24 -6.50 -5.17
C TRP A 14 5.76 -7.12 -3.87
N VAL A 15 4.87 -7.46 -2.93
CA VAL A 15 5.24 -8.16 -1.68
C VAL A 15 5.81 -9.55 -1.99
N ARG A 16 5.20 -10.31 -2.91
CA ARG A 16 5.67 -11.64 -3.32
C ARG A 16 7.05 -11.56 -3.98
N ALA A 17 7.28 -10.59 -4.87
CA ALA A 17 8.58 -10.33 -5.49
C ALA A 17 9.66 -9.84 -4.50
N MET A 18 9.27 -9.22 -3.38
CA MET A 18 10.23 -8.88 -2.32
C MET A 18 10.54 -10.08 -1.42
N LEU A 19 9.55 -10.93 -1.11
CA LEU A 19 9.76 -12.13 -0.30
C LEU A 19 10.71 -13.13 -0.98
N THR A 20 10.83 -13.12 -2.30
CA THR A 20 11.84 -13.92 -3.01
C THR A 20 13.27 -13.38 -2.84
N ARG A 21 13.44 -12.12 -2.45
CA ARG A 21 14.75 -11.43 -2.36
C ARG A 21 15.17 -11.05 -0.95
N ARG A 22 14.22 -10.98 -0.01
CA ARG A 22 14.41 -10.45 1.35
C ARG A 22 13.59 -11.23 2.37
N HIS A 23 14.10 -11.28 3.60
CA HIS A 23 13.42 -11.94 4.71
C HIS A 23 12.08 -11.27 5.03
N SER A 24 11.11 -12.08 5.48
CA SER A 24 9.73 -11.67 5.80
C SER A 24 9.63 -10.43 6.69
N ASN A 25 10.55 -10.28 7.64
CA ASN A 25 10.58 -9.13 8.56
C ASN A 25 10.88 -7.81 7.84
N VAL A 26 11.81 -7.83 6.88
CA VAL A 26 12.14 -6.63 6.09
C VAL A 26 10.97 -6.25 5.19
N VAL A 27 10.29 -7.25 4.62
CA VAL A 27 9.10 -7.04 3.80
C VAL A 27 7.94 -6.46 4.62
N ALA A 28 7.75 -6.91 5.86
CA ALA A 28 6.76 -6.35 6.77
C ALA A 28 7.05 -4.88 7.09
N CYS A 29 8.30 -4.52 7.39
CA CYS A 29 8.71 -3.12 7.59
C CYS A 29 8.48 -2.27 6.33
N ALA A 30 8.82 -2.78 5.15
CA ALA A 30 8.60 -2.06 3.89
C ALA A 30 7.11 -1.83 3.60
N LEU A 31 6.27 -2.83 3.88
CA LEU A 31 4.82 -2.70 3.78
C LEU A 31 4.29 -1.64 4.76
N ALA A 32 4.75 -1.67 6.01
CA ALA A 32 4.39 -0.68 7.01
C ALA A 32 4.81 0.73 6.60
N ASN A 33 6.02 0.90 6.05
CA ASN A 33 6.50 2.20 5.56
C ASN A 33 5.64 2.71 4.39
N LYS A 34 5.24 1.81 3.46
CA LYS A 34 4.32 2.17 2.38
C LYS A 34 2.97 2.67 2.92
N LEU A 35 2.40 1.99 3.91
CA LEU A 35 1.14 2.41 4.56
C LEU A 35 1.30 3.72 5.35
N ALA A 36 2.40 3.87 6.08
CA ALA A 36 2.74 5.08 6.82
C ALA A 36 2.84 6.28 5.88
N ARG A 37 3.43 6.12 4.69
CA ARG A 37 3.43 7.17 3.65
C ARG A 37 2.04 7.53 3.15
N THR A 38 1.15 6.55 2.97
CA THR A 38 -0.25 6.82 2.59
C THR A 38 -0.99 7.56 3.70
N ALA A 39 -0.85 7.12 4.95
CA ALA A 39 -1.44 7.78 6.11
C ALA A 39 -0.87 9.19 6.30
N TRP A 40 0.44 9.37 6.12
CA TRP A 40 1.09 10.67 6.18
C TRP A 40 0.63 11.58 5.05
N ALA A 41 0.50 11.09 3.82
CA ALA A 41 -0.08 11.87 2.73
C ALA A 41 -1.52 12.29 3.02
N LEU A 42 -2.32 11.43 3.65
CA LEU A 42 -3.67 11.78 4.08
C LEU A 42 -3.67 12.83 5.20
N ALA A 43 -2.83 12.64 6.22
CA ALA A 43 -2.71 13.55 7.36
C ALA A 43 -2.16 14.92 6.97
N THR A 44 -1.13 14.97 6.11
CA THR A 44 -0.50 16.22 5.66
C THR A 44 -1.30 16.96 4.63
N ARG A 45 -2.11 16.27 3.82
CA ARG A 45 -2.97 16.96 2.86
C ARG A 45 -4.12 17.70 3.53
N ASN A 46 -4.48 17.37 4.79
CA ASN A 46 -5.58 17.98 5.56
C ASN A 46 -6.84 18.26 4.72
N THR A 47 -7.07 17.45 3.69
CA THR A 47 -8.17 17.58 2.76
C THR A 47 -9.20 16.55 3.16
N THR A 48 -10.40 17.01 3.50
CA THR A 48 -11.60 16.17 3.55
C THR A 48 -11.66 15.36 2.26
N PHE A 49 -11.77 14.04 2.39
CA PHE A 49 -11.94 13.16 1.24
C PHE A 49 -13.24 13.54 0.52
N ASP A 50 -13.13 14.22 -0.62
CA ASP A 50 -14.25 14.56 -1.48
C ASP A 50 -14.36 13.50 -2.59
N ALA A 51 -15.37 12.64 -2.46
CA ALA A 51 -15.65 11.58 -3.41
C ALA A 51 -16.14 12.08 -4.79
N ARG A 52 -16.37 13.38 -4.99
CA ARG A 52 -16.79 13.94 -6.29
C ARG A 52 -15.60 14.31 -7.17
N ALA A 53 -14.42 14.56 -6.60
CA ALA A 53 -13.23 14.90 -7.37
C ALA A 53 -12.74 13.75 -8.28
N SER A 54 -13.10 12.49 -8.02
CA SER A 54 -12.74 11.34 -8.87
C SER A 54 -13.62 11.17 -10.11
N VAL A 55 -14.71 11.93 -10.26
CA VAL A 55 -15.61 11.92 -11.44
C VAL A 55 -15.26 13.04 -12.43
N THR A 56 -14.17 13.78 -12.21
CA THR A 56 -13.74 14.84 -13.13
C THR A 56 -12.23 14.80 -13.34
N SER A 57 -11.78 13.73 -13.98
CA SER A 57 -10.60 13.77 -14.83
C SER A 57 -10.99 13.07 -16.13
N ALA A 58 -11.12 13.91 -17.16
CA ALA A 58 -11.61 13.71 -18.52
C ALA A 58 -11.36 12.34 -19.16
#